data_AF-A0A0V0R4I8-F1
#
_entry.id   AF-A0A0V0R4I8-F1
#
_cell.length_a   1.000
_cell.length_b   1.000
_cell.length_c   1.000
_cell.angle_alpha   90.00
_cell.angle_beta   90.00
_cell.angle_gamma   90.00
#
_symmetry.space_group_name_H-M   'P 1'
#
loop_
_entity.id
_entity.type
_entity.pdbx_description
1 polymer ?
#
loop_
_entity_poly.entity_id
_entity_poly.type
_entity_poly.pdbx_seq_one_letter_code
_entity_poly.pdbx_strand_id
1 'polypeptide(L)'
;MSKKYQSVPQKEIELTQKQQEEYAFLKSQEHLHSKFTHDSNHIKNSHPDMTPVVIERYEKKFKRVKEWNEGNRFLFLQQDKALHFMIKTQEQVQVPKGDKLWFFVYRNGQPKEVFPQAVIGTLHRRYANPDGTLYIYYTDVNIFPQQERQMIILQIIAVIFGLIYAYLYFFGGSTSSQEQFQDKNH
;
A
#
# COMPACT_ATOMS: atom_id res chain seq x y z
N MET A 1 -45.84 -8.58 -19.46
CA MET A 1 -45.07 -8.28 -18.23
C MET A 1 -43.67 -7.84 -18.63
N SER A 2 -43.42 -6.53 -18.67
CA SER A 2 -42.13 -5.98 -19.09
C SER A 2 -41.14 -6.02 -17.93
N LYS A 3 -40.04 -6.76 -18.08
CA LYS A 3 -38.97 -6.83 -17.07
C LYS A 3 -38.28 -5.47 -17.01
N LYS A 4 -38.45 -4.73 -15.91
CA LYS A 4 -37.65 -3.54 -15.59
C LYS A 4 -36.19 -3.97 -15.47
N TYR A 5 -35.36 -3.58 -16.44
CA TYR A 5 -33.91 -3.62 -16.27
C TYR A 5 -33.53 -2.57 -15.23
N GLN A 6 -33.10 -3.02 -14.05
CA GLN A 6 -32.41 -2.16 -13.09
C GLN A 6 -31.09 -1.74 -13.73
N SER A 7 -30.94 -0.46 -14.02
CA SER A 7 -29.69 0.11 -14.51
C SER A 7 -28.63 -0.04 -13.44
N VAL A 8 -27.56 -0.77 -13.75
CA VAL A 8 -26.36 -0.85 -12.91
C VAL A 8 -25.87 0.59 -12.64
N PRO A 9 -25.60 0.98 -11.38
CA PRO A 9 -25.15 2.33 -11.05
C PRO A 9 -23.86 2.67 -11.81
N GLN A 10 -23.85 3.79 -12.55
CA GLN A 10 -22.72 4.23 -13.38
C GLN A 10 -21.37 4.26 -12.64
N LYS A 11 -21.40 4.49 -11.32
CA LYS A 11 -20.22 4.53 -10.44
C LYS A 11 -19.56 3.16 -10.24
N GLU A 12 -20.35 2.09 -10.33
CA GLU A 12 -19.89 0.70 -10.23
C GLU A 12 -19.28 0.23 -11.55
N ILE A 13 -19.82 0.71 -12.67
CA ILE A 13 -19.28 0.49 -14.03
C ILE A 13 -17.91 1.16 -14.19
N GLU A 14 -17.74 2.42 -13.75
CA GLU A 14 -16.45 3.12 -13.78
C GLU A 14 -15.39 2.46 -12.90
N LEU A 15 -15.77 1.93 -11.73
CA LEU A 15 -14.84 1.26 -10.82
C LEU A 15 -14.35 -0.07 -11.42
N THR A 16 -15.27 -0.81 -12.08
CA THR A 16 -14.98 -2.07 -12.74
C THR A 16 -14.09 -1.86 -13.98
N GLN A 17 -14.35 -0.81 -14.76
CA GLN A 17 -13.52 -0.42 -15.91
C GLN A 17 -12.11 -0.02 -15.49
N LYS A 18 -11.96 0.80 -14.43
CA LYS A 18 -10.63 1.17 -13.90
C LYS A 18 -9.84 -0.02 -13.38
N GLN A 19 -10.51 -0.98 -12.72
CA GLN A 19 -9.90 -2.21 -12.27
C GLN A 19 -9.49 -3.11 -13.44
N GLN A 20 -10.29 -3.20 -14.50
CA GLN A 20 -9.98 -3.95 -15.72
C GLN A 20 -8.81 -3.34 -16.49
N GLU A 21 -8.71 -2.02 -16.58
CA GLU A 21 -7.56 -1.30 -17.17
C GLU A 21 -6.28 -1.43 -16.32
N GLU A 22 -6.41 -1.58 -15.00
CA GLU A 22 -5.28 -1.91 -14.12
C GLU A 22 -4.81 -3.35 -14.29
N TYR A 23 -5.73 -4.29 -14.45
CA TYR A 23 -5.41 -5.70 -14.70
C TYR A 23 -4.82 -5.93 -16.10
N ALA A 24 -5.34 -5.25 -17.13
CA ALA A 24 -4.83 -5.30 -18.49
C ALA A 24 -3.42 -4.70 -18.59
N PHE A 25 -3.11 -3.67 -17.81
CA PHE A 25 -1.77 -3.08 -17.74
C PHE A 25 -0.75 -3.99 -17.05
N LEU A 26 -1.13 -4.62 -15.92
CA LEU A 26 -0.29 -5.64 -15.26
C LEU A 26 0.03 -6.78 -16.22
N LYS A 27 -0.95 -7.16 -17.06
CA LYS A 27 -0.79 -8.17 -18.12
C LYS A 27 0.03 -7.65 -19.31
N SER A 28 -0.06 -6.38 -19.68
CA SER A 28 0.78 -5.82 -20.77
C SER A 28 2.24 -5.62 -20.35
N GLN A 29 2.52 -5.44 -19.06
CA GLN A 29 3.89 -5.49 -18.56
C GLN A 29 4.50 -6.90 -18.70
N GLU A 30 3.72 -7.99 -18.68
CA GLU A 30 4.22 -9.36 -18.93
C GLU A 30 5.00 -9.49 -20.26
N HIS A 31 4.74 -8.63 -21.26
CA HIS A 31 5.48 -8.65 -22.51
C HIS A 31 6.92 -8.10 -22.41
N LEU A 32 7.24 -7.29 -21.40
CA LEU A 32 8.64 -6.94 -21.06
C LEU A 32 9.36 -8.10 -20.35
N HIS A 33 8.63 -9.06 -19.75
CA HIS A 33 9.18 -10.02 -18.78
C HIS A 33 10.05 -11.12 -19.41
N SER A 34 9.81 -11.52 -20.66
CA SER A 34 10.46 -12.71 -21.25
C SER A 34 11.98 -12.59 -21.40
N LYS A 35 12.52 -11.37 -21.52
CA LYS A 35 13.96 -11.11 -21.63
C LYS A 35 14.66 -11.09 -20.25
N PHE A 36 13.94 -10.86 -19.16
CA PHE A 36 14.51 -10.70 -17.81
C PHE A 36 14.62 -12.02 -17.03
N THR A 37 13.76 -13.00 -17.31
CA THR A 37 13.76 -14.30 -16.62
C THR A 37 15.09 -15.07 -16.77
N HIS A 38 15.80 -14.86 -17.90
CA HIS A 38 17.10 -15.50 -18.13
C HIS A 38 18.22 -14.84 -17.31
N ASP A 39 18.22 -13.50 -17.24
CA ASP A 39 19.21 -12.72 -16.52
C ASP A 39 19.11 -12.91 -15.00
N SER A 40 17.90 -12.96 -14.44
CA SER A 40 17.69 -13.07 -12.99
C SER A 40 18.16 -14.40 -12.40
N ASN A 41 17.99 -15.51 -13.14
CA ASN A 41 18.50 -16.82 -12.72
C ASN A 41 20.03 -16.89 -12.80
N HIS A 42 20.62 -16.29 -13.84
CA HIS A 42 22.08 -16.18 -13.95
C HIS A 42 22.65 -15.33 -12.80
N ILE A 43 22.07 -14.16 -12.55
CA ILE A 43 22.45 -13.27 -11.46
C ILE A 43 22.38 -13.96 -10.10
N LYS A 44 21.32 -14.73 -9.83
CA LYS A 44 21.18 -15.44 -8.55
C LYS A 44 22.26 -16.51 -8.35
N ASN A 45 22.72 -17.12 -9.44
CA ASN A 45 23.80 -18.11 -9.40
C ASN A 45 25.18 -17.44 -9.27
N SER A 46 25.40 -16.30 -9.95
CA SER A 46 26.68 -15.58 -9.91
C SER A 46 26.87 -14.71 -8.66
N HIS A 47 25.77 -14.17 -8.12
CA HIS A 47 25.73 -13.20 -7.02
C HIS A 47 24.56 -13.52 -6.07
N PRO A 48 24.66 -14.61 -5.29
CA PRO A 48 23.57 -15.07 -4.44
C PRO A 48 23.16 -14.07 -3.35
N ASP A 49 24.09 -13.23 -2.89
CA ASP A 49 23.85 -12.21 -1.86
C ASP A 49 23.28 -10.91 -2.43
N MET A 50 23.06 -10.85 -3.74
CA MET A 50 22.51 -9.68 -4.42
C MET A 50 21.07 -9.90 -4.86
N THR A 51 20.35 -8.80 -4.98
CA THR A 51 18.96 -8.74 -5.36
C THR A 51 18.82 -7.88 -6.62
N PRO A 52 18.29 -8.43 -7.73
CA PRO A 52 17.97 -7.64 -8.91
C PRO A 52 16.71 -6.79 -8.63
N VAL A 53 16.84 -5.48 -8.82
CA VAL A 53 15.78 -4.50 -8.59
C VAL A 53 15.61 -3.63 -9.82
N VAL A 54 14.36 -3.42 -10.24
CA VAL A 54 13.98 -2.48 -11.29
C VAL A 54 13.17 -1.36 -10.66
N ILE A 55 13.55 -0.10 -10.93
CA ILE A 55 12.91 1.09 -10.34
C ILE A 55 12.29 1.93 -11.45
N GLU A 56 10.97 1.99 -11.51
CA GLU A 56 10.24 2.62 -12.60
C GLU A 56 9.30 3.73 -12.13
N ARG A 57 9.07 4.72 -13.00
CA ARG A 57 8.09 5.76 -12.74
C ARG A 57 6.69 5.17 -12.87
N TYR A 58 5.80 5.52 -11.96
CA TYR A 58 4.41 5.14 -12.10
C TYR A 58 3.67 6.00 -13.13
N GLU A 59 3.32 5.41 -14.27
CA GLU A 59 2.76 6.13 -15.42
C GLU A 59 1.32 6.64 -15.23
N LYS A 60 0.51 6.01 -14.37
CA LYS A 60 -0.92 6.40 -14.26
C LYS A 60 -1.15 7.68 -13.46
N LYS A 61 -0.29 7.96 -12.48
CA LYS A 61 -0.42 9.12 -11.60
C LYS A 61 0.95 9.67 -11.30
N PHE A 62 1.33 10.69 -12.06
CA PHE A 62 2.47 11.54 -11.78
C PHE A 62 2.10 12.97 -12.20
N LYS A 63 2.64 13.97 -11.51
CA LYS A 63 2.43 15.38 -11.90
C LYS A 63 3.69 16.01 -12.47
N ARG A 64 4.80 15.87 -11.75
CA ARG A 64 6.02 16.67 -11.98
C ARG A 64 7.30 15.84 -11.98
N VAL A 65 7.23 14.55 -11.67
CA VAL A 65 8.42 13.68 -11.61
C VAL A 65 8.84 13.19 -12.98
N LYS A 66 10.13 13.35 -13.26
CA LYS A 66 10.75 12.88 -14.50
C LYS A 66 10.92 11.37 -14.46
N GLU A 67 10.96 10.79 -15.64
CA GLU A 67 11.38 9.42 -15.82
C GLU A 67 12.88 9.28 -15.58
N TRP A 68 13.29 8.11 -15.12
CA TRP A 68 14.70 7.81 -14.96
C TRP A 68 15.31 7.52 -16.34
N ASN A 69 16.07 8.50 -16.87
CA ASN A 69 16.54 8.46 -18.26
C ASN A 69 17.50 7.30 -18.61
N GLU A 70 18.31 6.81 -17.67
CA GLU A 70 19.29 5.73 -17.93
C GLU A 70 19.45 4.76 -16.75
N GLY A 71 19.35 3.46 -17.04
CA GLY A 71 19.74 2.39 -16.11
C GLY A 71 18.81 2.24 -14.91
N ASN A 72 17.54 1.91 -15.16
CA ASN A 72 16.55 1.64 -14.11
C ASN A 72 16.75 0.28 -13.38
N ARG A 73 17.81 -0.45 -13.71
CA ARG A 73 18.11 -1.80 -13.21
C ARG A 73 19.31 -1.73 -12.28
N PHE A 74 19.17 -2.34 -11.12
CA PHE A 74 20.16 -2.28 -10.06
C PHE A 74 20.35 -3.66 -9.43
N LEU A 75 21.56 -3.85 -8.91
CA LEU A 75 21.89 -4.95 -8.01
C LEU A 75 22.18 -4.35 -6.65
N PHE A 76 21.38 -4.75 -5.66
CA PHE A 76 21.55 -4.35 -4.26
C PHE A 76 21.93 -5.55 -3.41
N LEU A 77 22.66 -5.31 -2.32
CA LEU A 77 22.90 -6.36 -1.33
C LEU A 77 21.59 -6.68 -0.60
N GLN A 78 21.36 -7.94 -0.27
CA GLN A 78 20.10 -8.35 0.39
C GLN A 78 19.87 -7.61 1.73
N GLN A 79 20.93 -7.25 2.43
CA GLN A 79 20.89 -6.52 3.70
C GLN A 79 20.68 -5.00 3.56
N ASP A 80 20.78 -4.45 2.34
CA ASP A 80 20.63 -3.03 2.13
C ASP A 80 19.22 -2.56 2.50
N LYS A 81 19.14 -1.31 2.97
CA LYS A 81 17.87 -0.65 3.26
C LYS A 81 17.33 0.02 2.01
N ALA A 82 16.01 0.06 1.90
CA ALA A 82 15.31 0.74 0.82
C ALA A 82 15.70 2.22 0.71
N LEU A 83 16.05 2.86 1.84
CA LEU A 83 16.56 4.22 1.90
C LEU A 83 17.65 4.50 0.84
N HIS A 84 18.56 3.57 0.58
CA HIS A 84 19.66 3.77 -0.36
C HIS A 84 19.15 4.03 -1.78
N PHE A 85 18.22 3.20 -2.27
CA PHE A 85 17.65 3.41 -3.60
C PHE A 85 16.73 4.64 -3.61
N MET A 86 16.00 4.90 -2.52
CA MET A 86 15.07 6.03 -2.47
C MET A 86 15.78 7.37 -2.60
N ILE A 87 16.93 7.54 -1.92
CA ILE A 87 17.78 8.72 -2.05
C ILE A 87 18.28 8.86 -3.49
N LYS A 88 18.82 7.77 -4.05
CA LYS A 88 19.34 7.75 -5.43
C LYS A 88 18.26 8.11 -6.46
N THR A 89 17.05 7.59 -6.31
CA THR A 89 15.92 7.94 -7.16
C THR A 89 15.58 9.42 -7.02
N GLN A 90 15.51 9.95 -5.80
CA GLN A 90 15.15 11.34 -5.55
C GLN A 90 16.13 12.34 -6.17
N GLU A 91 17.42 12.04 -6.12
CA GLU A 91 18.48 12.82 -6.77
C GLU A 91 18.34 12.78 -8.30
N GLN A 92 18.13 11.58 -8.86
CA GLN A 92 18.08 11.40 -10.32
C GLN A 92 16.87 12.07 -10.97
N VAL A 93 15.68 11.93 -10.36
CA VAL A 93 14.42 12.39 -10.97
C VAL A 93 14.12 13.87 -10.74
N GLN A 94 15.07 14.59 -10.12
CA GLN A 94 15.05 16.04 -9.88
C GLN A 94 13.72 16.52 -9.26
N VAL A 95 13.33 15.88 -8.15
CA VAL A 95 12.09 16.21 -7.44
C VAL A 95 12.11 17.68 -7.00
N PRO A 96 11.04 18.46 -7.23
CA PRO A 96 10.94 19.82 -6.72
C PRO A 96 11.17 19.87 -5.21
N LYS A 97 11.88 20.89 -4.72
CA LYS A 97 12.15 21.05 -3.28
C LYS A 97 10.83 21.09 -2.50
N GLY A 98 10.70 20.19 -1.52
CA GLY A 98 9.52 20.07 -0.66
C GLY A 98 8.51 19.00 -1.10
N ASP A 99 8.61 18.47 -2.33
CA ASP A 99 7.79 17.35 -2.77
C ASP A 99 8.38 16.02 -2.28
N LYS A 100 7.50 15.12 -1.84
CA LYS A 100 7.86 13.76 -1.37
C LYS A 100 7.60 12.75 -2.49
N LEU A 101 8.56 11.84 -2.72
CA LEU A 101 8.32 10.64 -3.50
C LEU A 101 7.72 9.54 -2.64
N TRP A 102 6.74 8.86 -3.20
CA TRP A 102 6.14 7.65 -2.68
C TRP A 102 6.65 6.47 -3.48
N PHE A 103 7.13 5.45 -2.78
CA PHE A 103 7.67 4.23 -3.37
C PHE A 103 6.79 3.06 -3.01
N PHE A 104 6.61 2.15 -3.95
CA PHE A 104 5.68 1.05 -3.76
C PHE A 104 5.97 -0.15 -4.66
N VAL A 105 5.46 -1.29 -4.24
CA VAL A 105 5.50 -2.56 -4.99
C VAL A 105 4.08 -3.05 -5.20
N TYR A 106 3.86 -3.87 -6.23
CA TYR A 106 2.56 -4.50 -6.45
C TYR A 106 2.54 -5.91 -5.86
N ARG A 107 1.44 -6.25 -5.19
CA ARG A 107 1.12 -7.63 -4.81
C ARG A 107 -0.35 -7.89 -5.02
N ASN A 108 -0.68 -8.90 -5.83
CA ASN A 108 -2.06 -9.26 -6.15
C ASN A 108 -2.89 -8.06 -6.61
N GLY A 109 -2.31 -7.22 -7.48
CA GLY A 109 -2.96 -6.01 -8.00
C GLY A 109 -3.12 -4.86 -6.98
N GLN A 110 -2.57 -4.97 -5.77
CA GLN A 110 -2.61 -3.90 -4.77
C GLN A 110 -1.24 -3.25 -4.57
N PRO A 111 -1.14 -1.91 -4.59
CA PRO A 111 0.09 -1.23 -4.23
C PRO A 111 0.35 -1.38 -2.73
N LYS A 112 1.61 -1.65 -2.38
CA LYS A 112 2.11 -1.71 -1.00
C LYS A 112 3.23 -0.70 -0.85
N GLU A 113 3.11 0.20 0.13
CA GLU A 113 4.11 1.22 0.39
C GLU A 113 5.44 0.59 0.81
N VAL A 114 6.54 1.11 0.26
CA VAL A 114 7.90 0.76 0.65
C VAL A 114 8.43 1.86 1.55
N PHE A 115 8.75 1.48 2.78
CA PHE A 115 9.30 2.39 3.78
C PHE A 115 10.84 2.41 3.73
N PRO A 116 11.49 3.54 4.07
CA PRO A 116 12.96 3.67 4.02
C PRO A 116 13.72 2.61 4.84
N GLN A 117 13.14 2.15 5.94
CA GLN A 117 13.73 1.14 6.83
C GLN A 117 13.55 -0.31 6.33
N ALA A 118 12.79 -0.54 5.26
CA ALA A 118 12.58 -1.88 4.72
C ALA A 118 13.89 -2.46 4.18
N VAL A 119 14.13 -3.74 4.44
CA VAL A 119 15.31 -4.48 3.95
C VAL A 119 15.01 -5.04 2.57
N ILE A 120 15.90 -4.81 1.60
CA ILE A 120 15.70 -5.14 0.19
C ILE A 120 15.47 -6.65 -0.02
N GLY A 121 16.28 -7.51 0.61
CA GLY A 121 16.07 -8.97 0.51
C GLY A 121 14.73 -9.43 1.09
N THR A 122 14.17 -8.70 2.06
CA THR A 122 12.82 -8.99 2.58
C THR A 122 11.73 -8.52 1.62
N LEU A 123 11.92 -7.38 0.96
CA LEU A 123 11.02 -6.94 -0.11
C LEU A 123 11.02 -7.94 -1.26
N HIS A 124 12.20 -8.36 -1.72
CA HIS A 124 12.35 -9.33 -2.81
C HIS A 124 11.65 -10.66 -2.51
N ARG A 125 11.92 -11.28 -1.35
CA ARG A 125 11.26 -12.55 -0.98
C ARG A 125 9.73 -12.46 -0.93
N ARG A 126 9.16 -11.27 -0.68
CA ARG A 126 7.71 -11.07 -0.53
C ARG A 126 7.01 -10.59 -1.79
N TYR A 127 7.74 -9.88 -2.65
CA TYR A 127 7.18 -9.07 -3.73
C TYR A 127 7.93 -9.22 -5.07
N ALA A 128 8.92 -10.09 -5.16
CA ALA A 128 9.54 -10.40 -6.45
C ALA A 128 8.50 -10.97 -7.41
N ASN A 129 8.63 -10.57 -8.67
CA ASN A 129 7.83 -11.09 -9.75
C ASN A 129 8.28 -12.54 -10.09
N PRO A 130 7.47 -13.27 -10.88
CA PRO A 130 7.80 -14.65 -11.29
C PRO A 130 9.14 -14.77 -12.04
N ASP A 131 9.64 -13.67 -12.60
CA ASP A 131 10.94 -13.59 -13.26
C ASP A 131 12.13 -13.50 -12.28
N GLY A 132 11.86 -13.39 -10.97
CA GLY A 132 12.89 -13.27 -9.93
C GLY A 132 13.38 -11.84 -9.72
N THR A 133 12.77 -10.84 -10.35
CA THR A 133 13.14 -9.42 -10.22
C THR A 133 12.20 -8.71 -9.24
N LEU A 134 12.73 -7.80 -8.42
CA LEU A 134 11.90 -6.92 -7.60
C LEU A 134 11.60 -5.63 -8.36
N TYR A 135 10.33 -5.39 -8.69
CA TYR A 135 9.88 -4.16 -9.33
C TYR A 135 9.37 -3.16 -8.30
N ILE A 136 9.96 -1.97 -8.30
CA ILE A 136 9.62 -0.86 -7.41
C ILE A 136 9.17 0.31 -8.28
N TYR A 137 8.03 0.89 -7.93
CA TYR A 137 7.48 2.04 -8.63
C TYR A 137 7.58 3.29 -7.75
N TYR A 138 7.79 4.45 -8.38
CA TYR A 138 7.81 5.74 -7.68
C TYR A 138 6.82 6.75 -8.27
N THR A 139 6.28 7.63 -7.43
CA THR A 139 5.35 8.70 -7.81
C THR A 139 5.43 9.89 -6.85
N ASP A 140 5.08 11.09 -7.31
CA ASP A 140 4.88 12.30 -6.48
C ASP A 140 3.45 12.43 -5.92
N VAL A 141 2.54 11.53 -6.29
CA VAL A 141 1.15 11.54 -5.82
C VAL A 141 0.97 10.47 -4.75
N ASN A 142 0.37 10.83 -3.61
CA ASN A 142 -0.01 9.83 -2.61
C ASN A 142 -1.10 8.91 -3.19
N ILE A 143 -0.74 7.64 -3.42
CA ILE A 143 -1.65 6.59 -3.92
C ILE A 143 -2.19 5.68 -2.81
N PHE A 144 -1.92 6.00 -1.53
CA PHE A 144 -2.35 5.24 -0.35
C PHE A 144 -3.50 5.88 0.46
N PRO A 145 -4.51 6.54 -0.15
CA PRO A 145 -5.50 7.34 0.60
C PRO A 145 -6.41 6.51 1.52
N GLN A 146 -6.43 5.18 1.38
CA GLN A 146 -7.27 4.31 2.21
C GLN A 146 -6.71 4.13 3.64
N GLN A 147 -5.40 4.19 3.84
CA GLN A 147 -4.83 3.99 5.19
C GLN A 147 -5.12 5.17 6.11
N GLU A 148 -5.05 6.40 5.61
CA GLU A 148 -5.38 7.60 6.40
C GLU A 148 -6.84 7.60 6.86
N ARG A 149 -7.77 7.20 5.98
CA ARG A 149 -9.20 7.11 6.34
C ARG A 149 -9.47 6.08 7.42
N GLN A 150 -8.82 4.91 7.38
CA GLN A 150 -9.05 3.88 8.39
C GLN A 150 -8.51 4.28 9.77
N MET A 151 -7.36 4.98 9.83
CA MET A 151 -6.83 5.50 11.09
C MET A 151 -7.76 6.55 11.71
N ILE A 152 -8.32 7.45 10.89
CA ILE A 152 -9.30 8.45 11.35
C ILE A 152 -10.56 7.76 11.89
N ILE A 153 -11.08 6.76 11.17
CA ILE A 153 -12.26 6.00 11.61
C ILE A 153 -11.96 5.28 12.94
N LEU A 154 -10.81 4.64 13.07
CA LEU A 154 -10.41 3.94 14.30
C LEU A 154 -10.29 4.90 15.49
N GLN A 155 -9.72 6.09 15.27
CA GLN A 155 -9.63 7.14 16.29
C GLN A 155 -11.02 7.61 16.75
N ILE A 156 -11.94 7.84 15.81
CA ILE A 156 -13.33 8.22 16.13
C ILE A 156 -14.00 7.13 16.96
N ILE A 157 -13.86 5.86 16.57
CA ILE A 157 -14.41 4.73 17.30
C ILE A 157 -13.84 4.66 18.72
N ALA A 158 -12.53 4.82 18.89
CA ALA A 158 -11.89 4.81 20.20
C ALA A 158 -12.40 5.94 21.12
N VAL A 159 -12.61 7.15 20.57
CA VAL A 159 -13.19 8.28 21.32
C VAL A 159 -14.63 7.96 21.75
N ILE A 160 -15.46 7.40 20.87
CA ILE A 160 -16.84 7.02 21.20
C ILE A 160 -16.86 5.99 22.33
N PHE A 161 -16.05 4.93 22.23
CA PHE A 161 -15.97 3.92 23.30
C PHE A 161 -15.44 4.50 24.62
N GLY A 162 -14.47 5.41 24.57
CA GLY A 162 -13.98 6.12 25.76
C GLY A 162 -15.07 6.94 26.45
N LEU A 163 -15.90 7.65 25.68
CA LEU A 163 -17.04 8.41 26.21
C LEU A 163 -18.13 7.51 26.79
N ILE A 164 -18.46 6.39 26.12
CA ILE A 164 -19.42 5.40 26.64
C ILE A 164 -18.90 4.79 27.95
N TYR A 165 -17.63 4.40 27.99
CA TYR A 165 -17.01 3.87 29.20
C TYR A 165 -17.05 4.86 30.35
N ALA A 166 -16.68 6.13 30.10
CA ALA A 166 -16.77 7.20 31.09
C ALA A 166 -18.20 7.39 31.58
N TYR A 167 -19.19 7.41 30.67
CA TYR A 167 -20.60 7.52 31.02
C TYR A 167 -21.07 6.37 31.93
N LEU A 168 -20.75 5.12 31.57
CA LEU A 168 -21.10 3.96 32.39
C LEU A 168 -20.39 3.96 33.75
N TYR A 169 -19.14 4.41 33.81
CA TYR A 169 -18.39 4.51 35.07
C TYR A 169 -18.99 5.57 36.02
N PHE A 170 -19.36 6.75 35.51
CA PHE A 170 -19.87 7.84 36.33
C PHE A 170 -21.38 7.74 36.62
N PHE A 171 -22.17 7.18 35.71
CA PHE A 171 -23.63 7.17 35.78
C PHE A 171 -24.27 5.76 35.84
N GLY A 172 -23.51 4.69 35.60
CA GLY A 172 -24.01 3.31 35.62
C GLY A 172 -24.05 2.65 37.00
N GLY A 173 -23.49 3.28 38.04
CA GLY A 173 -23.42 2.74 39.40
C GLY A 173 -24.61 3.03 40.31
N SER A 174 -25.64 3.76 39.85
CA SER A 174 -26.70 4.30 40.72
C SER A 174 -28.00 3.49 40.80
N THR A 175 -28.00 2.19 40.50
CA THR A 175 -29.17 1.31 40.68
C THR A 175 -28.83 0.03 41.43
N SER A 176 -28.39 0.14 42.68
CA SER A 176 -28.44 -0.98 43.63
C SER A 176 -28.27 -0.48 45.07
N SER A 177 -29.34 -0.01 45.72
CA SER A 177 -29.50 0.02 47.19
C SER A 177 -30.81 0.72 47.60
N GLN A 178 -31.98 0.15 47.33
CA GLN A 178 -33.22 0.44 48.09
C GLN A 178 -34.24 -0.71 47.97
N GLU A 179 -33.86 -1.92 48.38
CA GLU A 179 -34.82 -2.93 48.81
C GLU A 179 -34.18 -3.71 49.96
N GLN A 180 -34.29 -3.19 51.18
CA GLN A 180 -34.27 -4.00 52.39
C GLN A 180 -34.60 -3.15 53.61
N PHE A 181 -35.47 -3.70 54.46
CA PHE A 181 -35.92 -3.22 55.78
C PHE A 181 -37.08 -2.23 55.84
N GLN A 182 -38.28 -2.74 55.58
CA GLN A 182 -39.40 -2.45 56.48
C GLN A 182 -40.14 -3.75 56.80
N ASP A 183 -39.58 -4.50 57.75
CA ASP A 183 -40.35 -5.50 58.49
C ASP A 183 -39.80 -5.54 59.93
N LYS A 184 -40.42 -4.72 60.80
CA LYS A 184 -40.40 -4.88 62.25
C LYS A 184 -41.35 -3.87 62.91
N ASN A 185 -42.31 -4.43 63.64
CA ASN A 185 -43.22 -3.82 64.63
C ASN A 185 -44.37 -3.01 63.99
N HIS A 186 -45.66 -3.25 64.24
CA HIS A 186 -46.31 -3.75 65.44
C HIS A 186 -47.69 -4.35 65.10
#